data_AF-A0A851H3D1-F1
#
_entry.id   AF-A0A851H3D1-F1
#
_cell.length_a   1.000
_cell.length_b   1.000
_cell.length_c   1.000
_cell.angle_alpha   90.00
_cell.angle_beta   90.00
_cell.angle_gamma   90.00
#
_symmetry.space_group_name_H-M   'P 1'
#
loop_
_entity.id
_entity.type
_entity.pdbx_description
1 polymer ?
#
loop_
_entity_poly.entity_id
_entity_poly.type
_entity_poly.pdbx_seq_one_letter_code
_entity_poly.pdbx_strand_id
1 'polypeptide(L)' 'MPKLSRALLSRLSPITHNIGTAANLAEAQALARLHLARTGHAVRIAPAVVGFSVVEVR' A
#
# COMPACT_ATOMS: atom_id res chain seq x y z
N MET A 1 -15.28 -17.25 26.78
CA MET A 1 -15.21 -16.98 25.32
C MET A 1 -13.84 -16.37 25.01
N PRO A 2 -12.96 -17.04 24.26
CA PRO A 2 -11.66 -16.46 23.91
C PRO A 2 -11.86 -15.41 22.80
N LYS A 3 -11.42 -14.17 23.06
CA LYS A 3 -11.47 -13.03 22.13
C LYS A 3 -10.44 -13.23 21.00
N LEU A 4 -10.75 -14.08 20.03
CA LEU A 4 -9.89 -14.37 18.88
C LEU A 4 -9.82 -13.24 17.84
N SER A 5 -10.61 -12.18 17.99
CA SER A 5 -10.89 -11.28 16.88
C SER A 5 -9.73 -10.34 16.53
N ARG A 6 -8.98 -9.81 17.50
CA ARG A 6 -8.08 -8.67 17.23
C ARG A 6 -6.73 -9.05 16.61
N ALA A 7 -6.17 -10.21 16.96
CA ALA A 7 -4.89 -10.67 16.40
C ALA A 7 -5.04 -11.36 15.03
N LEU A 8 -6.17 -12.03 14.78
CA LEU A 8 -6.48 -12.61 13.47
C LEU A 8 -6.83 -11.52 12.44
N LEU A 9 -7.64 -10.51 12.83
CA LEU A 9 -7.96 -9.38 11.94
C LEU A 9 -6.70 -8.65 11.45
N SER A 10 -5.73 -8.41 12.33
CA SER A 10 -4.46 -7.76 11.98
C SER A 10 -3.57 -8.59 11.03
N ARG A 11 -3.78 -9.91 10.93
CA ARG A 11 -3.06 -10.79 9.99
C ARG A 11 -3.77 -10.93 8.64
N LEU A 12 -5.06 -10.59 8.57
CA LEU A 12 -5.89 -10.73 7.37
C LEU A 12 -6.12 -9.40 6.64
N SER A 13 -6.03 -8.26 7.33
CA SER A 13 -5.97 -6.96 6.68
C SER A 13 -4.50 -6.59 6.47
N PRO A 14 -3.92 -6.71 5.26
CA PRO A 14 -2.64 -6.09 5.01
C PRO A 14 -2.76 -4.63 5.41
N ILE A 15 -1.84 -4.14 6.23
CA ILE A 15 -1.88 -2.76 6.68
C ILE A 15 -1.57 -1.92 5.44
N THR A 16 -2.62 -1.37 4.85
CA THR A 16 -2.53 -0.55 3.64
C THR A 16 -2.32 0.90 4.03
N HIS A 17 -1.09 1.39 3.95
CA HIS A 17 -0.79 2.81 4.12
C HIS A 17 -0.74 3.49 2.75
N ASN A 18 -1.52 4.56 2.57
CA ASN A 18 -1.47 5.34 1.33
C ASN A 18 -0.15 6.14 1.30
N ILE A 19 0.70 5.85 0.31
CA ILE A 19 1.99 6.51 0.11
C ILE A 19 1.80 7.78 -0.74
N GLY A 20 0.85 7.76 -1.69
CA GLY A 20 0.54 8.90 -2.52
C GLY A 20 -0.29 8.56 -3.75
N THR A 21 -0.57 9.59 -4.55
CA THR A 21 -1.28 9.49 -5.82
C THR A 21 -0.46 10.11 -6.95
N ALA A 22 -0.56 9.54 -8.14
CA ALA A 22 0.15 9.97 -9.35
C ALA A 22 -0.83 10.09 -10.53
N ALA A 23 -0.56 11.01 -11.45
CA ALA A 23 -1.45 11.24 -12.59
C ALA A 23 -1.34 10.14 -13.64
N ASN A 24 -0.14 9.55 -13.78
CA ASN A 24 0.15 8.50 -14.75
C ASN A 24 0.89 7.32 -14.12
N LEU A 25 0.95 6.20 -14.85
CA LEU A 25 1.54 4.96 -14.36
C LEU A 25 3.06 5.09 -14.14
N ALA A 26 3.76 5.87 -14.96
CA ALA A 26 5.21 6.03 -14.87
C ALA A 26 5.61 6.74 -13.56
N GLU A 27 4.91 7.82 -13.20
CA GLU A 27 5.06 8.51 -11.92
C GLU A 27 4.73 7.60 -10.74
N ALA A 28 3.63 6.83 -10.84
CA ALA A 28 3.25 5.88 -9.79
C ALA A 28 4.34 4.83 -9.55
N GLN A 29 4.95 4.32 -10.62
CA GLN A 29 6.07 3.38 -10.53
C GLN A 29 7.33 4.03 -9.96
N ALA A 30 7.65 5.27 -10.32
CA ALA A 30 8.78 5.99 -9.76
C ALA A 30 8.62 6.16 -8.24
N LEU A 31 7.44 6.56 -7.80
CA LEU A 31 7.09 6.73 -6.39
C LEU A 31 7.17 5.41 -5.63
N ALA A 32 6.62 4.33 -6.21
CA ALA A 32 6.71 2.99 -5.64
C ALA A 32 8.16 2.50 -5.49
N ARG A 33 9.01 2.72 -6.51
CA ARG A 33 10.44 2.34 -6.47
C ARG A 33 11.21 3.14 -5.41
N LEU A 34 10.95 4.43 -5.30
CA LEU A 34 11.56 5.29 -4.28
C LEU A 34 11.16 4.84 -2.87
N HIS A 35 9.89 4.50 -2.66
CA HIS A 35 9.41 4.01 -1.37
C HIS A 35 10.00 2.65 -1.01
N LEU A 36 10.03 1.72 -1.97
CA LEU A 36 10.65 0.39 -1.80
C LEU A 36 12.14 0.51 -1.48
N ALA A 37 12.88 1.38 -2.17
CA ALA A 37 14.30 1.58 -1.90
C ALA A 37 14.58 2.18 -0.51
N ARG A 38 13.66 3.00 0.01
CA ARG A 38 13.79 3.66 1.32
C ARG A 38 13.41 2.74 2.48
N THR A 39 12.36 1.93 2.31
CA THR A 39 11.72 1.20 3.42
C THR A 39 11.86 -0.32 3.32
N GLY A 40 12.12 -0.84 2.12
CA GLY A 40 12.06 -2.27 1.83
C GLY A 40 10.64 -2.85 1.86
N HIS A 41 9.60 -2.02 1.98
CA HIS A 41 8.21 -2.48 2.07
C HIS A 41 7.58 -2.68 0.70
N ALA A 42 6.75 -3.71 0.59
CA ALA A 42 6.02 -4.01 -0.63
C ALA A 42 5.02 -2.89 -0.93
N VAL A 43 4.87 -2.57 -2.22
CA VAL A 43 3.99 -1.50 -2.68
C VAL A 43 3.05 -2.04 -3.75
N ARG A 44 1.77 -1.68 -3.65
CA ARG A 44 0.73 -1.95 -4.64
C ARG A 44 0.32 -0.65 -5.31
N ILE A 45 0.30 -0.66 -6.65
CA ILE A 45 -0.24 0.43 -7.45
C ILE A 45 -1.66 0.02 -7.86
N ALA A 46 -2.65 0.86 -7.59
CA ALA A 46 -4.05 0.61 -7.93
C ALA A 46 -4.67 1.83 -8.64
N PRO A 47 -5.60 1.64 -9.59
CA PRO A 47 -6.33 2.74 -10.20
C PRO A 47 -7.05 3.58 -9.13
N ALA A 48 -7.05 4.90 -9.30
CA ALA A 48 -7.76 5.83 -8.42
C ALA A 48 -8.80 6.64 -9.20
N VAL A 49 -9.64 7.41 -8.50
CA VAL A 49 -10.61 8.33 -9.11
C VAL A 49 -9.92 9.28 -10.11
N VAL A 50 -8.67 9.66 -9.81
CA VAL A 50 -7.79 10.39 -10.72
C VAL A 50 -6.42 9.70 -10.74
N GLY A 51 -6.06 9.12 -11.89
CA GLY A 51 -4.77 8.47 -12.09
C GLY A 51 -4.60 7.18 -11.27
N PHE A 52 -3.51 7.11 -10.49
CA PHE A 52 -3.09 5.92 -9.76
C PHE A 52 -2.80 6.22 -8.30
N SER A 53 -3.20 5.32 -7.42
CA SER A 53 -2.84 5.31 -6.00
C SER A 53 -1.69 4.34 -5.76
N VAL A 54 -0.76 4.73 -4.89
CA VAL A 54 0.40 3.95 -4.50
C VAL A 54 0.26 3.66 -3.01
N VAL A 55 0.12 2.38 -2.66
CA VAL A 55 -0.24 1.94 -1.32
C VAL A 55 0.78 0.92 -0.83
N GLU A 56 1.34 1.13 0.35
CA GLU A 56 2.18 0.16 1.02
C GLU A 56 1.34 -1.05 1.44
N VAL A 57 1.89 -2.25 1.33
CA VAL A 57 1.24 -3.49 1.75
C VAL A 57 2.17 -4.17 2.77
N ARG A 58 1.68 -4.35 4.00
CA ARG A 58 2.42 -4.99 5.10
C ARG A 58 1.61 -6.09 5.76
#